data_AF-A0AAU7C9C7-F1
#
_entry.id   AF-A0AAU7C9C7-F1
#
_cell.length_a   1.000
_cell.length_b   1.000
_cell.length_c   1.000
_cell.angle_alpha   90.00
_cell.angle_beta   90.00
_cell.angle_gamma   90.00
#
_symmetry.space_group_name_H-M   'P 1'
#
loop_
_entity.id
_entity.type
_entity.pdbx_description
1 polymer ?
#
loop_
_entity_poly.entity_id
_entity_poly.type
_entity_poly.pdbx_seq_one_letter_code
_entity_poly.pdbx_strand_id
1 'polypeptide(L)'
;MANPGGKSTMLGHWRMVLRQAEEAARAGRYDEALVLASRPDVVDHHHAVRLRTKLALDLIARASRRGESDDVAGAIEDLDLAERQGAAPDTLAAARLSLADKVSAEVRGDLDAGEPARVVERVEQLARHKVGGPALRRTREIAEAWQAALDEARRGEFGRAHDQLDRAERLAAGIAKLALTDTRRDVETRQKAAAPRVEALYTALAAGKWSEVLTLAESVLEAIPEHPAARQARTRAWQQIGALSPSAAWPDRGTRIPQVALASGRTPAEPVSPPAEAAPITWLNANLRAPFVPQPQPQPQQHQPARPAAREGETGPKGRFLVWVDAVGGYLVCLDDQVILGRAGPDSHADVPLMGDLSRNHATLVRDGDGYVLRAHQPTFVNGRAVETTPLRDGDVIRLGSTVELEFQQPSPVSSTARLSIVSRHRLPLAVDGVLLMAETCIIDGSPQAHIPAPGLAQPVVLYRQGGALWCRATGGFEVDGRACAARAPLTLQSSILGDGFSFSLEALGTKSV
;
A
#
# COMPACT_ATOMS: atom_id res chain seq x y z
N MET A 1 -50.42 -58.43 -24.98
CA MET A 1 -50.60 -57.00 -24.63
C MET A 1 -49.20 -56.37 -24.64
N ALA A 2 -48.62 -56.01 -25.78
CA ALA A 2 -48.93 -54.82 -26.57
C ALA A 2 -48.97 -53.55 -25.72
N ASN A 3 -47.80 -52.89 -25.56
CA ASN A 3 -47.70 -51.51 -25.99
C ASN A 3 -46.27 -51.20 -26.49
N PRO A 4 -46.07 -51.13 -27.82
CA PRO A 4 -44.88 -50.61 -28.48
C PRO A 4 -45.07 -49.12 -28.79
N GLY A 5 -44.07 -48.27 -28.54
CA GLY A 5 -44.13 -46.88 -29.03
C GLY A 5 -43.26 -45.91 -28.27
N GLY A 6 -42.25 -45.36 -28.94
CA GLY A 6 -41.45 -44.24 -28.40
C GLY A 6 -40.01 -44.15 -28.89
N LYS A 7 -39.53 -45.02 -29.79
CA LYS A 7 -38.25 -44.84 -30.51
C LYS A 7 -38.53 -44.25 -31.89
N SER A 8 -38.93 -42.98 -31.99
CA SER A 8 -38.92 -42.24 -33.26
C SER A 8 -39.15 -40.74 -33.06
N THR A 9 -38.10 -39.95 -32.78
CA THR A 9 -38.07 -38.47 -32.98
C THR A 9 -36.66 -37.85 -32.97
N MET A 10 -35.59 -38.57 -32.65
CA MET A 10 -34.26 -37.98 -32.38
C MET A 10 -33.21 -38.09 -33.50
N LEU A 11 -33.57 -38.40 -34.74
CA LEU A 11 -32.60 -38.52 -35.86
C LEU A 11 -32.22 -37.18 -36.54
N GLY A 12 -32.84 -36.06 -36.14
CA GLY A 12 -32.63 -34.75 -36.76
C GLY A 12 -32.26 -33.59 -35.82
N HIS A 13 -32.38 -33.76 -34.50
CA HIS A 13 -32.13 -32.67 -33.55
C HIS A 13 -30.67 -32.21 -33.56
N TRP A 14 -29.73 -33.15 -33.46
CA TRP A 14 -28.30 -32.85 -33.52
C TRP A 14 -27.88 -32.18 -34.85
N ARG A 15 -28.50 -32.58 -35.98
CA ARG A 15 -28.24 -31.98 -37.30
C ARG A 15 -28.69 -30.53 -37.37
N MET A 16 -29.84 -30.19 -36.80
CA MET A 16 -30.33 -28.81 -36.74
C MET A 16 -29.42 -27.95 -35.86
N VAL A 17 -29.03 -28.43 -34.68
CA VAL A 17 -28.13 -27.71 -33.76
C VAL A 17 -26.77 -27.46 -34.42
N LEU A 18 -26.18 -28.46 -35.08
CA LEU A 18 -24.89 -28.27 -35.76
C LEU A 18 -24.99 -27.36 -36.98
N ARG A 19 -26.11 -27.40 -37.73
CA ARG A 19 -26.34 -26.45 -38.82
C ARG A 19 -26.47 -25.01 -38.31
N GLN A 20 -27.17 -24.80 -37.20
CA GLN A 20 -27.24 -23.49 -36.54
C GLN A 20 -25.86 -23.03 -36.08
N ALA A 21 -25.04 -23.93 -35.53
CA ALA A 21 -23.67 -23.62 -35.14
C ALA A 21 -22.81 -23.21 -36.35
N GLU A 22 -22.93 -23.90 -37.48
CA GLU A 22 -22.24 -23.54 -38.73
C GLU A 22 -22.71 -22.21 -39.30
N GLU A 23 -24.01 -21.90 -39.22
CA GLU A 23 -24.57 -20.62 -39.65
C GLU A 23 -24.09 -19.47 -38.75
N ALA A 24 -24.05 -19.67 -37.43
CA ALA A 24 -23.46 -18.71 -36.49
C ALA A 24 -21.97 -18.48 -36.79
N ALA A 25 -21.22 -19.54 -37.06
CA ALA A 25 -19.80 -19.47 -37.43
C ALA A 25 -19.57 -18.68 -38.72
N ARG A 26 -20.38 -18.91 -39.77
CA ARG A 26 -20.30 -18.15 -41.03
C ARG A 26 -20.60 -16.66 -40.83
N ALA A 27 -21.45 -16.33 -39.86
CA ALA A 27 -21.74 -14.95 -39.47
C ALA A 27 -20.65 -14.34 -38.56
N GLY A 28 -19.56 -15.04 -38.26
CA GLY A 28 -18.48 -14.59 -37.38
C GLY A 28 -18.83 -14.63 -35.88
N ARG A 29 -19.97 -15.20 -35.49
CA ARG A 29 -20.43 -15.36 -34.10
C ARG A 29 -19.89 -16.65 -33.51
N TYR A 30 -18.57 -16.71 -33.31
CA TYR A 30 -17.89 -17.94 -32.88
C TYR A 30 -18.25 -18.39 -31.46
N ASP A 31 -18.52 -17.47 -30.53
CA ASP A 31 -18.96 -17.79 -29.17
C ASP A 31 -20.28 -18.57 -29.18
N GLU A 32 -21.26 -18.09 -29.94
CA GLU A 32 -22.56 -18.74 -30.14
C GLU A 32 -22.40 -20.09 -30.84
N ALA A 33 -21.56 -20.16 -31.87
CA ALA A 33 -21.24 -21.41 -32.57
C ALA A 33 -20.63 -22.46 -31.63
N LEU A 34 -19.72 -22.05 -30.73
CA LEU A 34 -19.10 -22.93 -29.74
C LEU A 34 -20.08 -23.38 -28.66
N VAL A 35 -20.95 -22.50 -28.19
CA VAL A 35 -22.03 -22.87 -27.24
C VAL A 35 -22.92 -23.94 -27.86
N LEU A 36 -23.37 -23.74 -29.10
CA LEU A 36 -24.21 -24.71 -29.82
C LEU A 36 -23.49 -26.04 -30.05
N ALA A 37 -22.21 -26.01 -30.45
CA ALA A 37 -21.40 -27.20 -30.67
C ALA A 37 -20.96 -27.93 -29.38
N SER A 38 -21.12 -27.30 -28.22
CA SER A 38 -20.76 -27.86 -26.90
C SER A 38 -21.97 -28.31 -26.08
N ARG A 39 -23.19 -28.25 -26.62
CA ARG A 39 -24.38 -28.67 -25.88
C ARG A 39 -24.32 -30.17 -25.53
N PRO A 40 -24.85 -30.58 -24.36
CA PRO A 40 -24.75 -31.98 -23.88
C PRO A 40 -25.34 -33.02 -24.83
N ASP A 41 -26.32 -32.63 -25.65
CA ASP A 41 -26.98 -33.48 -26.64
C ASP A 41 -26.14 -33.75 -27.90
N VAL A 42 -25.08 -32.96 -28.14
CA VAL A 42 -24.23 -33.06 -29.35
C VAL A 42 -22.73 -33.10 -29.08
N VAL A 43 -22.28 -32.82 -27.85
CA VAL A 43 -20.86 -32.61 -27.49
C VAL A 43 -19.94 -33.76 -27.91
N ASP A 44 -20.40 -35.01 -27.77
CA ASP A 44 -19.67 -36.23 -28.10
C ASP A 44 -19.82 -36.65 -29.56
N HIS A 45 -20.66 -35.96 -30.32
CA HIS A 45 -20.89 -36.28 -31.73
C HIS A 45 -19.66 -35.90 -32.56
N HIS A 46 -19.15 -36.84 -33.37
CA HIS A 46 -17.94 -36.63 -34.19
C HIS A 46 -17.98 -35.34 -35.05
N HIS A 47 -19.14 -34.97 -35.59
CA HIS A 47 -19.31 -33.71 -36.32
C HIS A 47 -19.17 -32.47 -35.43
N ALA A 48 -19.66 -32.51 -34.19
CA ALA A 48 -19.51 -31.42 -33.22
C ALA A 48 -18.04 -31.26 -32.80
N VAL A 49 -17.34 -32.37 -32.57
CA VAL A 49 -15.90 -32.38 -32.28
C VAL A 49 -15.12 -31.74 -33.43
N ARG A 50 -15.35 -32.19 -34.67
CA ARG A 50 -14.71 -31.60 -35.87
C ARG A 50 -15.04 -30.10 -36.03
N LEU A 51 -16.28 -29.71 -35.75
CA LEU A 51 -16.69 -28.30 -35.84
C LEU A 51 -15.97 -27.45 -34.79
N ARG A 52 -15.87 -27.90 -33.53
CA ARG A 52 -15.13 -27.18 -32.47
C ARG A 52 -13.65 -27.03 -32.82
N THR A 53 -13.00 -28.07 -33.34
CA THR A 53 -11.61 -27.98 -33.81
C THR A 53 -11.46 -26.93 -34.92
N LYS A 54 -12.40 -26.88 -35.87
CA LYS A 54 -12.40 -25.86 -36.93
C LYS A 54 -12.61 -24.45 -36.36
N LEU A 55 -13.59 -24.28 -35.47
CA LEU A 55 -13.89 -22.99 -34.82
C LEU A 55 -12.69 -22.45 -34.03
N ALA A 56 -11.91 -23.32 -33.40
CA ALA A 56 -10.70 -22.92 -32.69
C ALA A 56 -9.64 -22.32 -33.64
N LEU A 57 -9.51 -22.87 -34.86
CA LEU A 57 -8.64 -22.29 -35.90
C LEU A 57 -9.21 -20.96 -36.44
N ASP A 58 -10.52 -20.88 -36.64
CA ASP A 58 -11.20 -19.66 -37.12
C ASP A 58 -11.06 -18.51 -36.09
N LEU A 59 -11.07 -18.82 -34.79
CA LEU A 59 -10.76 -17.89 -33.70
C LEU A 59 -9.33 -17.37 -33.77
N ILE A 60 -8.34 -18.24 -33.96
CA ILE A 60 -6.93 -17.82 -34.13
C ILE A 60 -6.79 -16.89 -35.35
N ALA A 61 -7.46 -17.20 -36.46
CA ALA A 61 -7.48 -16.34 -37.63
C ALA A 61 -8.17 -14.99 -37.36
N ARG A 62 -9.24 -14.95 -36.55
CA ARG A 62 -9.89 -13.70 -36.13
C ARG A 62 -8.99 -12.89 -35.20
N ALA A 63 -8.30 -13.54 -34.27
CA ALA A 63 -7.33 -12.89 -33.39
C ALA A 63 -6.22 -12.19 -34.18
N SER A 64 -5.70 -12.83 -35.24
CA SER A 64 -4.71 -12.20 -36.12
C SER A 64 -5.24 -10.91 -36.76
N ARG A 65 -6.47 -10.94 -37.29
CA ARG A 65 -7.11 -9.76 -37.91
C ARG A 65 -7.44 -8.66 -36.90
N ARG A 66 -7.90 -9.03 -35.70
CA ARG A 66 -8.14 -8.08 -34.59
C ARG A 66 -6.85 -7.37 -34.20
N GLY A 67 -5.75 -8.12 -34.08
CA GLY A 67 -4.42 -7.56 -33.84
C GLY A 67 -3.90 -6.67 -34.98
N GLU A 68 -4.38 -6.82 -36.23
CA GLU A 68 -4.07 -5.89 -37.34
C GLU A 68 -4.89 -4.60 -37.27
N SER A 69 -6.00 -4.62 -36.53
CA SER A 69 -6.92 -3.49 -36.36
C SER A 69 -6.73 -2.81 -34.99
N ASP A 70 -5.59 -3.04 -34.34
CA ASP A 70 -5.25 -2.58 -32.98
C ASP A 70 -6.22 -3.02 -31.86
N ASP A 71 -7.08 -4.02 -32.12
CA ASP A 71 -7.93 -4.65 -31.11
C ASP A 71 -7.17 -5.78 -30.39
N VAL A 72 -6.21 -5.39 -29.57
CA VAL A 72 -5.35 -6.34 -28.82
C VAL A 72 -6.16 -7.12 -27.78
N ALA A 73 -7.10 -6.46 -27.10
CA ALA A 73 -7.95 -7.10 -26.09
C ALA A 73 -8.82 -8.20 -26.72
N GLY A 74 -9.52 -7.89 -27.82
CA GLY A 74 -10.32 -8.87 -28.54
C GLY A 74 -9.48 -9.98 -29.17
N ALA A 75 -8.24 -9.70 -29.58
CA ALA A 75 -7.32 -10.74 -30.06
C ALA A 75 -6.91 -11.71 -28.94
N ILE A 76 -6.63 -11.20 -27.74
CA ILE A 76 -6.31 -12.02 -26.56
C ILE A 76 -7.50 -12.91 -26.18
N GLU A 77 -8.72 -12.35 -26.13
CA GLU A 77 -9.94 -13.09 -25.82
C GLU A 77 -10.15 -14.27 -26.79
N ASP A 78 -9.94 -14.04 -28.09
CA ASP A 78 -10.06 -15.07 -29.12
C ASP A 78 -9.02 -16.19 -28.95
N LEU A 79 -7.77 -15.85 -28.60
CA LEU A 79 -6.71 -16.83 -28.36
C LEU A 79 -6.96 -17.64 -27.09
N ASP A 80 -7.42 -17.01 -26.03
CA ASP A 80 -7.76 -17.69 -24.77
C ASP A 80 -9.01 -18.57 -24.92
N LEU A 81 -9.96 -18.18 -25.78
CA LEU A 81 -11.10 -19.01 -26.13
C LEU A 81 -10.68 -20.21 -26.99
N ALA A 82 -9.81 -20.00 -27.99
CA ALA A 82 -9.27 -21.09 -28.81
C ALA A 82 -8.49 -22.11 -27.97
N GLU A 83 -7.72 -21.65 -26.98
CA GLU A 83 -7.03 -22.51 -26.01
C GLU A 83 -8.01 -23.36 -25.18
N ARG A 84 -9.09 -22.75 -24.66
CA ARG A 84 -10.15 -23.47 -23.93
C ARG A 84 -10.85 -24.53 -24.78
N GLN A 85 -10.87 -24.37 -26.10
CA GLN A 85 -11.43 -25.35 -27.04
C GLN A 85 -10.40 -26.40 -27.51
N GLY A 86 -9.19 -26.39 -26.96
CA GLY A 86 -8.16 -27.39 -27.26
C GLY A 86 -7.43 -27.16 -28.57
N ALA A 87 -7.29 -25.90 -29.03
CA ALA A 87 -6.40 -25.58 -30.14
C ALA A 87 -4.97 -26.06 -29.88
N ALA A 88 -4.25 -26.41 -30.96
CA ALA A 88 -2.90 -26.95 -30.84
C ALA A 88 -1.96 -25.91 -30.15
N PRO A 89 -1.15 -26.34 -29.16
CA PRO A 89 -0.24 -25.44 -28.44
C PRO A 89 0.70 -24.66 -29.37
N ASP A 90 1.25 -25.32 -30.40
CA ASP A 90 2.20 -24.70 -31.33
C ASP A 90 1.55 -23.60 -32.17
N THR A 91 0.30 -23.80 -32.61
CA THR A 91 -0.44 -22.78 -33.37
C THR A 91 -0.81 -21.58 -32.52
N LEU A 92 -1.16 -21.82 -31.24
CA LEU A 92 -1.44 -20.75 -30.29
C LEU A 92 -0.17 -19.97 -29.95
N ALA A 93 0.95 -20.66 -29.75
CA ALA A 93 2.24 -20.03 -29.49
C ALA A 93 2.68 -19.14 -30.65
N ALA A 94 2.55 -19.61 -31.89
CA ALA A 94 2.85 -18.81 -33.08
C ALA A 94 1.95 -17.57 -33.19
N ALA A 95 0.65 -17.71 -32.94
CA ALA A 95 -0.29 -16.59 -32.98
C ALA A 95 -0.02 -15.56 -31.86
N ARG A 96 0.26 -16.02 -30.63
CA ARG A 96 0.63 -15.17 -29.49
C ARG A 96 1.95 -14.43 -29.74
N LEU A 97 2.93 -15.08 -30.36
CA LEU A 97 4.19 -14.45 -30.75
C LEU A 97 3.96 -13.35 -31.80
N SER A 98 3.15 -13.63 -32.83
CA SER A 98 2.81 -12.63 -33.85
C SER A 98 2.08 -11.42 -33.25
N LEU A 99 1.16 -11.65 -32.31
CA LEU A 99 0.50 -10.57 -31.57
C LEU A 99 1.49 -9.78 -30.71
N ALA A 100 2.40 -10.47 -30.00
CA ALA A 100 3.43 -9.84 -29.19
C ALA A 100 4.35 -8.92 -30.01
N ASP A 101 4.77 -9.35 -31.20
CA ASP A 101 5.59 -8.54 -32.10
C ASP A 101 4.87 -7.27 -32.55
N LYS A 102 3.57 -7.35 -32.87
CA LYS A 102 2.74 -6.19 -33.22
C LYS A 102 2.63 -5.19 -32.05
N VAL A 103 2.26 -5.69 -30.87
CA VAL A 103 2.09 -4.86 -29.67
C VAL A 103 3.41 -4.24 -29.19
N SER A 104 4.55 -4.89 -29.47
CA SER A 104 5.86 -4.37 -29.09
C SER A 104 6.18 -3.00 -29.66
N ALA A 105 5.64 -2.65 -30.84
CA ALA A 105 5.83 -1.34 -31.45
C ALA A 105 5.12 -0.24 -30.67
N GLU A 106 3.92 -0.52 -30.15
CA GLU A 106 3.14 0.43 -29.35
C GLU A 106 3.74 0.61 -27.95
N VAL A 107 4.13 -0.49 -27.29
CA VAL A 107 4.79 -0.46 -25.98
C VAL A 107 6.13 0.31 -26.06
N ARG A 108 6.81 0.26 -27.21
CA ARG A 108 8.00 1.09 -27.45
C ARG A 108 7.67 2.60 -27.46
N GLY A 109 6.49 2.99 -27.91
CA GLY A 109 6.03 4.38 -27.85
C GLY A 109 5.95 4.91 -26.41
N ASP A 110 5.54 4.06 -25.45
CA ASP A 110 5.52 4.41 -24.02
C ASP A 110 6.95 4.63 -23.46
N LEU A 111 7.95 3.89 -23.95
CA LEU A 111 9.36 4.16 -23.63
C LEU A 111 9.82 5.50 -24.22
N ASP A 112 9.48 5.78 -25.47
CA ASP A 112 9.84 7.04 -26.14
C ASP A 112 9.18 8.25 -25.44
N ALA A 113 8.01 8.05 -24.82
CA ALA A 113 7.31 9.04 -24.00
C ALA A 113 7.89 9.22 -22.58
N GLY A 114 8.85 8.40 -22.16
CA GLY A 114 9.43 8.49 -20.82
C GLY A 114 8.60 7.83 -19.72
N GLU A 115 7.77 6.84 -20.04
CA GLU A 115 6.88 6.14 -19.09
C GLU A 115 7.33 4.68 -18.83
N PRO A 116 8.53 4.43 -18.23
CA PRO A 116 9.03 3.07 -18.03
C PRO A 116 8.15 2.22 -17.10
N ALA A 117 7.48 2.82 -16.11
CA ALA A 117 6.60 2.08 -15.20
C ALA A 117 5.38 1.47 -15.95
N ARG A 118 4.78 2.26 -16.85
CA ARG A 118 3.66 1.82 -17.69
C ARG A 118 4.05 0.68 -18.63
N VAL A 119 5.27 0.73 -19.17
CA VAL A 119 5.84 -0.34 -20.00
C VAL A 119 5.94 -1.64 -19.22
N VAL A 120 6.49 -1.61 -17.99
CA VAL A 120 6.60 -2.81 -17.15
C VAL A 120 5.23 -3.41 -16.86
N GLU A 121 4.26 -2.59 -16.46
CA GLU A 121 2.88 -3.02 -16.17
C GLU A 121 2.21 -3.65 -17.39
N ARG A 122 2.31 -2.98 -18.55
CA ARG A 122 1.69 -3.42 -19.79
C ARG A 122 2.28 -4.74 -20.30
N VAL A 123 3.60 -4.90 -20.26
CA VAL A 123 4.26 -6.17 -20.62
C VAL A 123 3.87 -7.28 -19.63
N GLU A 124 3.73 -6.98 -18.35
CA GLU A 124 3.21 -7.94 -17.36
C GLU A 124 1.78 -8.36 -17.63
N GLN A 125 0.90 -7.44 -18.03
CA GLN A 125 -0.47 -7.75 -18.39
C GLN A 125 -0.54 -8.69 -19.59
N LEU A 126 0.24 -8.42 -20.66
CA LEU A 126 0.34 -9.30 -21.83
C LEU A 126 0.86 -10.69 -21.45
N ALA A 127 1.86 -10.75 -20.58
CA ALA A 127 2.43 -12.01 -20.11
C ALA A 127 1.41 -12.89 -19.35
N ARG A 128 0.43 -12.30 -18.64
CA ARG A 128 -0.66 -13.04 -17.98
C ARG A 128 -1.52 -13.84 -18.98
N HIS A 129 -1.61 -13.35 -20.22
CA HIS A 129 -2.31 -14.01 -21.33
C HIS A 129 -1.37 -14.82 -22.24
N LYS A 130 -0.16 -15.14 -21.75
CA LYS A 130 0.89 -15.85 -22.49
C LYS A 130 1.31 -15.14 -23.78
N VAL A 131 1.01 -13.85 -23.92
CA VAL A 131 1.47 -13.00 -25.02
C VAL A 131 2.83 -12.45 -24.62
N GLY A 132 3.89 -13.01 -25.18
CA GLY A 132 5.26 -12.64 -24.89
C GLY A 132 6.17 -12.96 -26.08
N GLY A 133 7.26 -12.20 -26.20
CA GLY A 133 8.23 -12.38 -27.27
C GLY A 133 9.55 -11.67 -26.96
N PRO A 134 10.60 -11.94 -27.74
CA PRO A 134 11.92 -11.33 -27.52
C PRO A 134 11.89 -9.80 -27.54
N ALA A 135 11.06 -9.20 -28.41
CA ALA A 135 10.91 -7.74 -28.48
C ALA A 135 10.32 -7.16 -27.19
N LEU A 136 9.19 -7.68 -26.71
CA LEU A 136 8.57 -7.26 -25.45
C LEU A 136 9.50 -7.47 -24.24
N ARG A 137 10.22 -8.60 -24.21
CA ARG A 137 11.21 -8.87 -23.15
C ARG A 137 12.30 -7.81 -23.12
N ARG A 138 12.89 -7.48 -24.28
CA ARG A 138 13.90 -6.43 -24.39
C ARG A 138 13.36 -5.08 -23.93
N THR A 139 12.16 -4.71 -24.38
CA THR A 139 11.48 -3.46 -23.99
C THR A 139 11.27 -3.39 -22.47
N ARG A 140 10.87 -4.50 -21.84
CA ARG A 140 10.75 -4.61 -20.38
C ARG A 140 12.11 -4.46 -19.68
N GLU A 141 13.16 -5.13 -20.15
CA GLU A 141 14.50 -5.05 -19.53
C GLU A 141 15.07 -3.62 -19.56
N ILE A 142 14.78 -2.86 -20.63
CA ILE A 142 15.09 -1.42 -20.72
C ILE A 142 14.31 -0.64 -19.66
N ALA A 143 13.00 -0.85 -19.60
CA ALA A 143 12.10 -0.17 -18.67
C ALA A 143 12.45 -0.44 -17.20
N GLU A 144 12.76 -1.68 -16.84
CA GLU A 144 13.15 -2.08 -15.48
C GLU A 144 14.49 -1.44 -15.08
N ALA A 145 15.49 -1.39 -15.97
CA ALA A 145 16.74 -0.70 -15.69
C ALA A 145 16.54 0.80 -15.50
N TRP A 146 15.69 1.43 -16.32
CA TRP A 146 15.34 2.84 -16.17
C TRP A 146 14.57 3.11 -14.87
N GLN A 147 13.58 2.28 -14.53
CA GLN A 147 12.83 2.40 -13.28
C GLN A 147 13.75 2.25 -12.06
N ALA A 148 14.66 1.27 -12.09
CA ALA A 148 15.67 1.11 -11.04
C ALA A 148 16.55 2.37 -10.90
N ALA A 149 16.92 3.03 -11.99
CA ALA A 149 17.65 4.29 -11.92
C ALA A 149 16.87 5.41 -11.21
N LEU A 150 15.57 5.53 -11.51
CA LEU A 150 14.69 6.50 -10.86
C LEU A 150 14.52 6.20 -9.37
N ASP A 151 14.42 4.92 -9.00
CA ASP A 151 14.33 4.48 -7.60
C ASP A 151 15.61 4.79 -6.82
N GLU A 152 16.79 4.48 -7.38
CA GLU A 152 18.07 4.80 -6.75
C GLU A 152 18.29 6.32 -6.65
N ALA A 153 17.85 7.11 -7.64
CA ALA A 153 17.89 8.57 -7.57
C ALA A 153 16.98 9.12 -6.45
N ARG A 154 15.81 8.52 -6.22
CA ARG A 154 14.92 8.89 -5.09
C ARG A 154 15.53 8.60 -3.73
N ARG A 155 16.42 7.61 -3.63
CA ARG A 155 17.20 7.26 -2.43
C ARG A 155 18.45 8.11 -2.25
N GLY A 156 18.85 8.87 -3.27
CA GLY A 156 20.07 9.67 -3.28
C GLY A 156 21.32 8.90 -3.68
N GLU A 157 21.17 7.65 -4.10
CA GLU A 157 22.25 6.80 -4.61
C GLU A 157 22.56 7.13 -6.07
N PHE A 158 22.94 8.39 -6.32
CA PHE A 158 23.11 8.91 -7.68
C PHE A 158 24.13 8.11 -8.50
N GLY A 159 25.20 7.58 -7.89
CA GLY A 159 26.14 6.71 -8.60
C GLY A 159 25.46 5.49 -9.23
N ARG A 160 24.66 4.77 -8.43
CA ARG A 160 23.88 3.62 -8.90
C ARG A 160 22.81 4.02 -9.91
N ALA A 161 22.20 5.20 -9.73
CA ALA A 161 21.24 5.72 -10.69
C ALA A 161 21.88 5.92 -12.07
N HIS A 162 23.08 6.50 -12.15
CA HIS A 162 23.81 6.64 -13.41
C HIS A 162 24.21 5.28 -14.01
N ASP A 163 24.68 4.33 -13.20
CA ASP A 163 25.01 2.98 -13.66
C ASP A 163 23.80 2.27 -14.30
N GLN A 164 22.61 2.44 -13.71
CA GLN A 164 21.37 1.87 -14.23
C GLN A 164 20.89 2.60 -15.50
N LEU A 165 21.06 3.92 -15.60
CA LEU A 165 20.80 4.66 -16.85
C LEU A 165 21.76 4.21 -17.96
N ASP A 166 23.04 4.02 -17.67
CA ASP A 166 24.03 3.50 -18.63
C ASP A 166 23.68 2.07 -19.08
N ARG A 167 23.12 1.25 -18.18
CA ARG A 167 22.57 -0.06 -18.52
C ARG A 167 21.35 0.07 -19.43
N ALA A 168 20.40 0.93 -19.09
CA ALA A 168 19.19 1.17 -19.88
C ALA A 168 19.53 1.66 -21.30
N GLU A 169 20.46 2.60 -21.45
CA GLU A 169 20.93 3.11 -22.75
C GLU A 169 21.59 2.02 -23.60
N ARG A 170 22.44 1.18 -23.00
CA ARG A 170 23.06 0.04 -23.70
C ARG A 170 22.02 -0.97 -24.20
N LEU A 171 21.01 -1.28 -23.39
CA LEU A 171 19.93 -2.20 -23.77
C LEU A 171 19.03 -1.59 -24.86
N ALA A 172 18.75 -0.28 -24.74
CA ALA A 172 17.89 0.46 -25.65
C ALA A 172 18.48 0.59 -27.05
N ALA A 173 19.82 0.64 -27.17
CA ALA A 173 20.53 0.73 -28.45
C ALA A 173 19.96 1.81 -29.39
N GLY A 174 19.58 2.97 -28.83
CA GLY A 174 19.03 4.11 -29.57
C GLY A 174 17.52 4.31 -29.45
N ILE A 175 16.76 3.35 -28.92
CA ILE A 175 15.35 3.54 -28.54
C ILE A 175 15.26 4.51 -27.36
N ALA A 176 14.20 5.33 -27.29
CA ALA A 176 13.95 6.27 -26.19
C ALA A 176 15.13 7.21 -25.86
N LYS A 177 16.01 7.47 -26.84
CA LYS A 177 17.26 8.20 -26.61
C LYS A 177 17.02 9.58 -26.01
N LEU A 178 16.02 10.31 -26.50
CA LEU A 178 15.68 11.65 -26.00
C LEU A 178 15.22 11.58 -24.53
N ALA A 179 14.24 10.74 -24.24
CA ALA A 179 13.68 10.61 -22.90
C ALA A 179 14.68 10.07 -21.86
N LEU A 180 15.60 9.17 -22.24
CA LEU A 180 16.71 8.75 -21.39
C LEU A 180 17.71 9.90 -21.13
N THR A 181 18.01 10.70 -22.15
CA THR A 181 18.90 11.87 -22.02
C THR A 181 18.29 12.92 -21.10
N ASP A 182 16.99 13.19 -21.24
CA ASP A 182 16.25 14.13 -20.38
C ASP A 182 16.21 13.62 -18.93
N THR A 183 15.93 12.33 -18.73
CA THR A 183 15.99 11.72 -17.38
C THR A 183 17.37 11.87 -16.76
N ARG A 184 18.44 11.61 -17.52
CA ARG A 184 19.82 11.77 -17.03
C ARG A 184 20.07 13.20 -16.58
N ARG A 185 19.67 14.18 -17.39
CA ARG A 185 19.80 15.61 -17.05
C ARG A 185 19.04 15.97 -15.77
N ASP A 186 17.85 15.40 -15.56
CA ASP A 186 17.06 15.61 -14.34
C ASP A 186 17.75 15.02 -13.12
N VAL A 187 18.28 13.80 -13.23
CA VAL A 187 19.05 13.12 -12.16
C VAL A 187 20.30 13.93 -11.81
N GLU A 188 21.06 14.39 -12.80
CA GLU A 188 22.23 15.26 -12.58
C GLU A 188 21.87 16.59 -11.91
N THR A 189 20.75 17.20 -12.32
CA THR A 189 20.28 18.47 -11.75
C THR A 189 19.90 18.27 -10.28
N ARG A 190 19.19 17.18 -9.95
CA ARG A 190 18.87 16.80 -8.57
C ARG A 190 20.13 16.52 -7.75
N GLN A 191 21.10 15.79 -8.30
CA GLN A 191 22.38 15.52 -7.64
C GLN A 191 23.11 16.82 -7.29
N LYS A 192 23.25 17.74 -8.26
CA LYS A 192 23.91 19.04 -8.05
C LYS A 192 23.19 19.88 -7.00
N ALA A 193 21.85 19.89 -6.99
CA ALA A 193 21.07 20.63 -6.01
C ALA A 193 21.13 20.03 -4.60
N ALA A 194 21.22 18.70 -4.48
CA ALA A 194 21.20 18.00 -3.20
C ALA A 194 22.57 17.90 -2.53
N ALA A 195 23.66 17.80 -3.29
CA ALA A 195 25.03 17.68 -2.76
C ALA A 195 25.37 18.67 -1.63
N PRO A 196 25.19 20.00 -1.79
CA PRO A 196 25.52 20.95 -0.71
C PRO A 196 24.61 20.80 0.52
N ARG A 197 23.35 20.38 0.34
CA ARG A 197 22.40 20.18 1.45
C ARG A 197 22.78 18.96 2.28
N VAL A 198 23.19 17.89 1.61
CA VAL A 198 23.64 16.65 2.25
C VAL A 198 24.95 16.88 3.00
N GLU A 199 25.90 17.62 2.42
CA GLU A 199 27.16 17.99 3.10
C GLU A 199 26.91 18.84 4.36
N ALA A 200 26.01 19.83 4.25
CA ALA A 200 25.61 20.65 5.40
C ALA A 200 24.96 19.81 6.50
N LEU A 201 24.07 18.87 6.14
CA LEU A 201 23.43 17.96 7.11
C LEU A 201 24.47 17.14 7.87
N TYR A 202 25.43 16.54 7.17
CA TYR A 202 26.50 15.76 7.82
C TYR A 202 27.37 16.62 8.73
N THR A 203 27.67 17.86 8.32
CA THR A 203 28.42 18.82 9.14
C THR A 203 27.65 19.18 10.42
N ALA A 204 26.34 19.43 10.33
CA ALA A 204 25.49 19.73 11.48
C ALA A 204 25.34 18.52 12.42
N LEU A 205 25.26 17.31 11.87
CA LEU A 205 25.24 16.07 12.65
C LEU A 205 26.53 15.88 13.45
N ALA A 206 27.70 16.12 12.83
CA ALA A 206 28.98 16.06 13.52
C ALA A 206 29.11 17.12 14.62
N ALA A 207 28.52 18.31 14.41
CA ALA A 207 28.49 19.38 15.40
C ALA A 207 27.45 19.18 16.52
N GLY A 208 26.57 18.17 16.43
CA GLY A 208 25.53 17.89 17.43
C GLY A 208 24.45 18.98 17.56
N LYS A 209 24.29 19.84 16.55
CA LYS A 209 23.35 20.96 16.58
C LYS A 209 21.97 20.52 16.09
N TRP A 210 21.19 19.91 16.98
CA TRP A 210 19.95 19.21 16.62
C TRP A 210 18.89 20.07 15.90
N SER A 211 18.79 21.37 16.20
CA SER A 211 17.88 22.29 15.47
C SER A 211 18.30 22.51 14.02
N GLU A 212 19.60 22.72 13.77
CA GLU A 212 20.16 22.84 12.41
C GLU A 212 20.08 21.50 11.67
N VAL A 213 20.28 20.37 12.36
CA VAL A 213 20.13 19.03 11.78
C VAL A 213 18.70 18.80 11.30
N LEU A 214 17.69 19.22 12.06
CA LEU A 214 16.28 19.05 11.68
C LEU A 214 15.95 19.79 10.39
N THR A 215 16.29 21.08 10.30
CA THR A 215 16.01 21.91 9.12
C THR A 215 16.77 21.42 7.88
N LEU A 216 18.04 21.04 8.06
CA LEU A 216 18.86 20.51 6.96
C LEU A 216 18.34 19.14 6.50
N ALA A 217 17.91 18.28 7.40
CA ALA A 217 17.31 16.99 7.06
C ALA A 217 16.02 17.15 6.24
N GLU A 218 15.15 18.10 6.61
CA GLU A 218 13.95 18.44 5.83
C GLU A 218 14.32 18.95 4.43
N SER A 219 15.29 19.86 4.32
CA SER A 219 15.75 20.38 3.03
C SER A 219 16.35 19.32 2.10
N VAL A 220 16.96 18.27 2.68
CA VAL A 220 17.46 17.10 1.94
C VAL A 220 16.29 16.23 1.48
N LEU A 221 15.30 15.99 2.35
CA LEU A 221 14.13 15.16 2.02
C LEU A 221 13.22 15.78 0.96
N GLU A 222 13.19 17.11 0.84
CA GLU A 222 12.51 17.79 -0.27
C GLU A 222 13.15 17.46 -1.63
N ALA A 223 14.48 17.34 -1.68
CA ALA A 223 15.21 17.02 -2.91
C ALA A 223 15.35 15.51 -3.16
N ILE A 224 15.47 14.72 -2.07
CA ILE A 224 15.70 13.28 -2.06
C ILE A 224 14.76 12.64 -1.03
N PRO A 225 13.52 12.28 -1.43
CA PRO A 225 12.48 11.83 -0.49
C PRO A 225 12.83 10.57 0.30
N GLU A 226 13.66 9.68 -0.27
CA GLU A 226 14.03 8.39 0.33
C GLU A 226 15.44 8.37 0.92
N HIS A 227 16.05 9.53 1.17
CA HIS A 227 17.40 9.58 1.73
C HIS A 227 17.44 8.98 3.17
N PRO A 228 18.14 7.85 3.40
CA PRO A 228 18.03 7.10 4.66
C PRO A 228 18.59 7.88 5.85
N ALA A 229 19.79 8.48 5.71
CA ALA A 229 20.40 9.22 6.81
C ALA A 229 19.64 10.51 7.17
N ALA A 230 19.03 11.21 6.21
CA ALA A 230 18.19 12.38 6.49
C ALA A 230 16.91 12.00 7.23
N ARG A 231 16.24 10.89 6.86
CA ARG A 231 15.09 10.37 7.61
C ARG A 231 15.46 10.05 9.05
N GLN A 232 16.57 9.33 9.27
CA GLN A 232 17.05 8.99 10.61
C GLN A 232 17.48 10.22 11.42
N ALA A 233 18.20 11.15 10.79
CA ALA A 233 18.65 12.40 11.40
C ALA A 233 17.46 13.25 11.86
N ARG A 234 16.42 13.36 11.05
CA ARG A 234 15.16 14.03 11.40
C ARG A 234 14.53 13.40 12.64
N THR A 235 14.34 12.08 12.65
CA THR A 235 13.74 11.37 13.80
C THR A 235 14.55 11.57 15.08
N ARG A 236 15.89 11.47 15.00
CA ARG A 236 16.77 11.70 16.16
C ARG A 236 16.78 13.15 16.62
N ALA A 237 16.80 14.11 15.72
CA ALA A 237 16.74 15.53 16.06
C ALA A 237 15.45 15.87 16.80
N TRP A 238 14.31 15.35 16.35
CA TRP A 238 13.02 15.49 17.05
C TRP A 238 13.06 14.93 18.48
N GLN A 239 13.67 13.75 18.68
CA GLN A 239 13.81 13.14 20.00
C GLN A 239 14.69 13.99 20.95
N GLN A 240 15.81 14.52 20.45
CA GLN A 240 16.75 15.31 21.24
C GLN A 240 16.23 16.71 21.58
N ILE A 241 15.56 17.38 20.64
CA ILE A 241 14.91 18.68 20.89
C ILE A 241 13.76 18.52 21.91
N GLY A 242 13.00 17.42 21.82
CA GLY A 242 11.95 17.10 22.79
C GLY A 242 12.44 16.82 24.21
N ALA A 243 13.70 16.37 24.37
CA ALA A 243 14.32 16.11 25.67
C ALA A 243 14.85 17.38 26.37
N LEU A 244 15.03 18.49 25.64
CA LEU A 244 15.67 19.72 26.13
C LEU A 244 14.72 20.77 26.74
N SER A 245 13.46 20.43 27.07
CA SER A 245 12.56 21.34 27.83
C SER A 245 12.65 21.09 29.34
N PRO A 246 13.26 22.00 30.15
CA PRO A 246 13.28 21.87 31.60
C PRO A 246 12.04 22.54 32.22
N SER A 247 11.46 21.83 33.18
CA SER A 247 10.56 22.30 34.24
C SER A 247 10.67 23.82 34.57
N ALA A 248 9.58 24.56 34.43
CA ALA A 248 9.39 25.85 35.10
C ALA A 248 8.20 25.73 36.05
N ALA A 249 8.51 25.82 37.35
CA ALA A 249 7.60 25.72 38.47
C ALA A 249 6.55 26.84 38.47
N TRP A 250 5.32 26.51 38.88
CA TRP A 250 4.28 27.48 39.22
C TRP A 250 4.36 27.82 40.72
N PRO A 251 4.23 29.10 41.13
CA PRO A 251 4.08 29.47 42.52
C PRO A 251 2.65 29.28 43.04
N ASP A 252 2.60 28.95 44.33
CA ASP A 252 1.44 28.65 45.15
C ASP A 252 0.57 29.90 45.46
N ARG A 253 -0.76 29.75 45.37
CA ARG A 253 -1.84 30.60 45.94
C ARG A 253 -3.19 30.08 45.40
N GLY A 254 -4.21 29.67 46.14
CA GLY A 254 -4.47 29.57 47.57
C GLY A 254 -5.97 29.31 47.77
N THR A 255 -6.30 28.51 48.79
CA THR A 255 -7.61 28.39 49.50
C THR A 255 -8.88 27.91 48.76
N ARG A 256 -9.29 26.64 48.99
CA ARG A 256 -10.24 26.25 50.07
C ARG A 256 -10.35 24.72 50.25
N ILE A 257 -10.54 24.37 51.52
CA ILE A 257 -10.56 23.09 52.28
C ILE A 257 -11.92 22.32 52.09
N PRO A 258 -12.18 21.14 52.71
CA PRO A 258 -11.70 19.75 52.48
C PRO A 258 -12.83 18.74 52.12
N GLN A 259 -12.46 17.52 51.71
CA GLN A 259 -13.16 16.32 52.19
C GLN A 259 -12.24 15.09 52.36
N VAL A 260 -11.96 14.81 53.64
CA VAL A 260 -11.76 13.54 54.36
C VAL A 260 -11.32 12.27 53.60
N ALA A 261 -10.06 11.90 53.86
CA ALA A 261 -9.48 10.58 54.23
C ALA A 261 -10.11 9.26 53.72
N LEU A 262 -9.26 8.37 53.19
CA LEU A 262 -8.77 7.23 53.97
C LEU A 262 -7.47 6.65 53.37
N ALA A 263 -6.54 6.34 54.26
CA ALA A 263 -5.20 5.86 54.01
C ALA A 263 -5.13 4.33 53.87
N SER A 264 -4.08 3.85 53.19
CA SER A 264 -3.23 2.66 53.46
C SER A 264 -2.54 2.31 52.13
N GLY A 265 -1.23 2.31 51.91
CA GLY A 265 -0.11 2.06 52.81
C GLY A 265 0.55 0.73 52.41
N ARG A 266 1.59 0.75 51.56
CA ARG A 266 2.77 -0.15 51.59
C ARG A 266 3.76 0.11 50.44
N THR A 267 5.04 0.21 50.82
CA THR A 267 6.23 0.30 49.96
C THR A 267 6.76 -1.10 49.56
N PRO A 268 7.57 -1.21 48.49
CA PRO A 268 8.00 -2.47 47.88
C PRO A 268 9.48 -2.83 48.16
N ALA A 269 9.85 -4.09 47.87
CA ALA A 269 11.25 -4.56 47.83
C ALA A 269 11.64 -4.93 46.39
N GLU A 270 12.76 -4.38 45.91
CA GLU A 270 13.42 -4.73 44.64
C GLU A 270 14.54 -5.77 44.87
N PRO A 271 14.93 -6.50 43.82
CA PRO A 271 16.35 -6.74 43.56
C PRO A 271 16.78 -6.31 42.14
N VAL A 272 18.05 -5.91 42.10
CA VAL A 272 18.80 -5.20 41.04
C VAL A 272 19.32 -6.12 39.93
N SER A 273 19.37 -5.63 38.69
CA SER A 273 20.32 -6.05 37.63
C SER A 273 20.57 -4.91 36.61
N PRO A 274 21.75 -4.86 35.94
CA PRO A 274 22.36 -3.62 35.41
C PRO A 274 22.01 -3.30 33.93
N PRO A 275 22.29 -2.08 33.43
CA PRO A 275 21.84 -1.63 32.11
C PRO A 275 22.82 -1.98 30.96
N ALA A 276 22.25 -2.17 29.76
CA ALA A 276 22.93 -2.36 28.48
C ALA A 276 22.88 -1.06 27.64
N GLU A 277 24.01 -0.73 26.98
CA GLU A 277 24.21 0.44 26.12
C GLU A 277 23.46 0.36 24.77
N ALA A 278 23.01 1.51 24.24
CA ALA A 278 22.25 1.64 22.99
C ALA A 278 23.13 1.73 21.72
N ALA A 279 22.65 1.18 20.59
CA ALA A 279 23.39 1.01 19.34
C ALA A 279 23.57 2.29 18.47
N PRO A 280 24.67 2.40 17.69
CA PRO A 280 25.05 3.61 16.92
C PRO A 280 24.31 3.81 15.59
N ILE A 281 24.44 5.03 15.04
CA ILE A 281 23.91 5.46 13.72
C ILE A 281 24.59 4.67 12.59
N THR A 282 23.81 4.14 11.65
CA THR A 282 24.34 3.48 10.45
C THR A 282 24.74 4.52 9.41
N TRP A 283 26.05 4.77 9.31
CA TRP A 283 26.64 5.67 8.33
C TRP A 283 26.82 4.93 7.00
N LEU A 284 26.19 5.41 5.93
CA LEU A 284 26.64 5.03 4.59
C LEU A 284 27.89 5.87 4.29
N ASN A 285 29.05 5.21 4.43
CA ASN A 285 30.41 5.61 4.03
C ASN A 285 31.25 6.34 5.11
N ALA A 286 32.16 5.61 5.78
CA ALA A 286 33.46 6.13 6.23
C ALA A 286 34.39 5.00 6.72
N ASN A 287 35.24 4.47 5.82
CA ASN A 287 36.47 3.79 6.20
C ASN A 287 37.51 4.84 6.63
N LEU A 288 37.51 5.29 7.89
CA LEU A 288 38.64 6.04 8.47
C LEU A 288 38.85 5.60 9.92
N ARG A 289 39.93 4.83 10.14
CA ARG A 289 40.51 4.53 11.45
C ARG A 289 41.13 5.81 12.04
N ALA A 290 40.84 6.10 13.31
CA ALA A 290 41.66 7.00 14.13
C ALA A 290 41.62 6.57 15.63
N PRO A 291 42.64 6.93 16.44
CA PRO A 291 43.24 6.05 17.45
C PRO A 291 42.68 6.19 18.88
N PHE A 292 42.92 5.13 19.65
CA PHE A 292 42.52 4.93 21.04
C PHE A 292 43.18 5.93 22.02
N VAL A 293 42.36 6.55 22.88
CA VAL A 293 42.80 7.30 24.07
C VAL A 293 42.05 6.74 25.29
N PRO A 294 42.74 6.29 26.36
CA PRO A 294 42.08 5.69 27.53
C PRO A 294 41.51 6.78 28.46
N GLN A 295 40.27 6.61 28.92
CA GLN A 295 39.63 7.51 29.90
C GLN A 295 39.81 7.03 31.37
N PRO A 296 39.90 7.94 32.35
CA PRO A 296 39.97 7.61 33.78
C PRO A 296 38.58 7.37 34.42
N GLN A 297 38.53 6.50 35.43
CA GLN A 297 37.31 6.09 36.16
C GLN A 297 36.68 7.23 37.01
N PRO A 298 35.34 7.37 37.03
CA PRO A 298 34.67 8.32 37.92
C PRO A 298 34.20 7.70 39.26
N GLN A 299 34.33 8.53 40.31
CA GLN A 299 33.82 8.32 41.68
C GLN A 299 32.29 8.62 41.79
N PRO A 300 31.60 8.10 42.82
CA PRO A 300 30.13 8.06 42.86
C PRO A 300 29.49 9.31 43.47
N GLN A 301 28.45 9.86 42.83
CA GLN A 301 27.53 10.83 43.43
C GLN A 301 26.05 10.52 43.16
N GLN A 302 25.38 10.19 44.26
CA GLN A 302 24.07 10.68 44.74
C GLN A 302 22.83 10.56 43.83
N HIS A 303 21.91 9.72 44.29
CA HIS A 303 20.61 9.37 43.71
C HIS A 303 19.62 10.55 43.70
N GLN A 304 19.05 10.84 42.52
CA GLN A 304 17.72 11.42 42.34
C GLN A 304 16.76 10.29 41.87
N PRO A 305 15.49 10.27 42.28
CA PRO A 305 14.58 9.16 41.97
C PRO A 305 14.22 9.15 40.48
N ALA A 306 14.50 8.01 39.84
CA ALA A 306 14.19 7.74 38.44
C ALA A 306 12.66 7.66 38.21
N ARG A 307 12.21 8.28 37.11
CA ARG A 307 10.92 7.95 36.47
C ARG A 307 10.91 6.45 36.11
N PRO A 308 9.78 5.74 36.26
CA PRO A 308 9.70 4.36 35.81
C PRO A 308 9.85 4.31 34.29
N ALA A 309 10.87 3.59 33.83
CA ALA A 309 10.95 3.10 32.46
C ALA A 309 9.75 2.17 32.23
N ALA A 310 8.97 2.44 31.19
CA ALA A 310 7.88 1.57 30.80
C ALA A 310 8.43 0.17 30.51
N ARG A 311 7.85 -0.83 31.18
CA ARG A 311 8.15 -2.24 30.97
C ARG A 311 7.74 -2.62 29.54
N GLU A 312 8.58 -3.40 28.86
CA GLU A 312 8.13 -4.18 27.70
C GLU A 312 6.92 -5.02 28.14
N GLY A 313 5.73 -4.68 27.63
CA GLY A 313 4.48 -5.34 27.97
C GLY A 313 3.26 -4.45 28.22
N GLU A 314 3.37 -3.12 28.19
CA GLU A 314 2.18 -2.25 28.29
C GLU A 314 1.46 -2.15 26.93
N THR A 315 0.43 -2.97 26.74
CA THR A 315 -0.47 -2.87 25.58
C THR A 315 -1.14 -1.50 25.55
N GLY A 316 -0.89 -0.74 24.49
CA GLY A 316 -1.60 0.52 24.19
C GLY A 316 -3.11 0.34 24.06
N PRO A 317 -3.88 1.42 23.84
CA PRO A 317 -5.34 1.32 23.70
C PRO A 317 -5.67 0.34 22.55
N LYS A 318 -6.64 -0.55 22.76
CA LYS A 318 -7.03 -1.62 21.82
C LYS A 318 -8.45 -1.42 21.29
N GLY A 319 -8.81 -2.14 20.24
CA GLY A 319 -10.14 -2.11 19.64
C GLY A 319 -10.29 -1.05 18.56
N ARG A 320 -11.51 -0.53 18.41
CA ARG A 320 -11.89 0.40 17.34
C ARG A 320 -12.83 1.48 17.82
N PHE A 321 -12.80 2.63 17.16
CA PHE A 321 -13.63 3.79 17.44
C PHE A 321 -13.84 4.62 16.18
N LEU A 322 -14.75 5.58 16.21
CA LEU A 322 -14.95 6.54 15.13
C LEU A 322 -14.30 7.87 15.47
N VAL A 323 -13.77 8.52 14.44
CA VAL A 323 -13.35 9.93 14.48
C VAL A 323 -14.25 10.68 13.50
N TRP A 324 -14.91 11.73 13.99
CA TRP A 324 -15.70 12.65 13.16
C TRP A 324 -14.97 13.97 13.08
N VAL A 325 -14.45 14.33 11.91
CA VAL A 325 -13.73 15.58 11.69
C VAL A 325 -14.62 16.55 10.94
N ASP A 326 -14.89 17.71 11.54
CA ASP A 326 -15.80 18.71 11.00
C ASP A 326 -15.32 19.23 9.64
N ALA A 327 -16.25 19.34 8.69
CA ALA A 327 -15.98 19.72 7.30
C ALA A 327 -14.99 18.81 6.53
N VAL A 328 -14.62 17.65 7.08
CA VAL A 328 -13.71 16.68 6.46
C VAL A 328 -14.39 15.34 6.23
N GLY A 329 -14.93 14.71 7.29
CA GLY A 329 -15.55 13.39 7.17
C GLY A 329 -15.40 12.49 8.39
N GLY A 330 -15.98 11.29 8.29
CA GLY A 330 -15.91 10.25 9.31
C GLY A 330 -14.86 9.19 9.00
N TYR A 331 -14.15 8.69 10.01
CA TYR A 331 -13.15 7.63 9.86
C TYR A 331 -13.33 6.55 10.92
N LEU A 332 -13.28 5.29 10.49
CA LEU A 332 -13.19 4.15 11.40
C LEU A 332 -11.73 3.88 11.77
N VAL A 333 -11.37 4.00 13.05
CA VAL A 333 -10.01 3.76 13.53
C VAL A 333 -9.91 2.39 14.18
N CYS A 334 -8.97 1.57 13.72
CA CYS A 334 -8.61 0.27 14.29
C CYS A 334 -7.23 0.36 14.94
N LEU A 335 -7.12 0.02 16.23
CA LEU A 335 -5.89 0.12 17.03
C LEU A 335 -5.13 -1.20 17.20
N ASP A 336 -5.79 -2.31 16.88
CA ASP A 336 -5.24 -3.66 17.01
C ASP A 336 -4.28 -3.97 15.86
N ASP A 337 -3.24 -4.75 16.13
CA ASP A 337 -2.25 -5.17 15.12
C ASP A 337 -2.82 -6.21 14.15
N GLN A 338 -3.94 -6.85 14.50
CA GLN A 338 -4.67 -7.77 13.64
C GLN A 338 -6.07 -7.23 13.41
N VAL A 339 -6.37 -6.92 12.14
CA VAL A 339 -7.64 -6.33 11.71
C VAL A 339 -8.33 -7.25 10.73
N ILE A 340 -9.53 -7.71 11.07
CA ILE A 340 -10.33 -8.61 10.25
C ILE A 340 -11.20 -7.81 9.27
N LEU A 341 -11.04 -8.10 7.99
CA LEU A 341 -11.90 -7.61 6.90
C LEU A 341 -12.98 -8.66 6.62
N GLY A 342 -14.25 -8.23 6.59
CA GLY A 342 -15.34 -9.18 6.38
C GLY A 342 -16.70 -8.56 6.19
N ARG A 343 -17.68 -9.41 5.92
CA ARG A 343 -19.06 -9.01 5.63
C ARG A 343 -19.70 -8.25 6.79
N ALA A 344 -20.39 -7.16 6.49
CA ALA A 344 -21.25 -6.47 7.46
C ALA A 344 -22.48 -7.34 7.82
N GLY A 345 -22.88 -7.33 9.10
CA GLY A 345 -24.07 -8.02 9.57
C GLY A 345 -24.09 -8.17 11.10
N PRO A 346 -25.25 -8.51 11.69
CA PRO A 346 -25.43 -8.64 13.14
C PRO A 346 -24.51 -9.70 13.77
N ASP A 347 -24.20 -10.77 13.03
CA ASP A 347 -23.31 -11.86 13.48
C ASP A 347 -21.86 -11.69 12.98
N SER A 348 -21.48 -10.46 12.59
CA SER A 348 -20.14 -10.20 12.06
C SER A 348 -19.15 -9.82 13.17
N HIS A 349 -18.03 -10.54 13.22
CA HIS A 349 -16.89 -10.19 14.08
C HIS A 349 -15.82 -9.39 13.32
N ALA A 350 -16.12 -8.91 12.10
CA ALA A 350 -15.18 -8.13 11.30
C ALA A 350 -14.90 -6.77 11.98
N ASP A 351 -13.61 -6.44 12.08
CA ASP A 351 -13.14 -5.14 12.57
C ASP A 351 -13.45 -4.05 11.53
N VAL A 352 -13.35 -4.40 10.25
CA VAL A 352 -13.79 -3.58 9.11
C VAL A 352 -14.96 -4.29 8.41
N PRO A 353 -16.21 -3.94 8.79
CA PRO A 353 -17.40 -4.53 8.18
C PRO A 353 -17.68 -3.88 6.82
N LEU A 354 -17.77 -4.69 5.78
CA LEU A 354 -17.99 -4.24 4.40
C LEU A 354 -19.32 -4.78 3.87
N MET A 355 -20.12 -3.90 3.27
CA MET A 355 -21.37 -4.32 2.60
C MET A 355 -21.03 -4.91 1.23
N GLY A 356 -21.05 -6.24 1.12
CA GLY A 356 -20.74 -6.95 -0.12
C GLY A 356 -20.84 -8.46 0.03
N ASP A 357 -20.67 -9.18 -1.07
CA ASP A 357 -20.64 -10.65 -1.08
C ASP A 357 -19.29 -11.18 -0.58
N LEU A 358 -19.11 -11.09 0.74
CA LEU A 358 -17.90 -11.50 1.44
C LEU A 358 -18.22 -12.56 2.49
N SER A 359 -17.22 -13.34 2.88
CA SER A 359 -17.27 -14.11 4.11
C SER A 359 -17.16 -13.22 5.35
N ARG A 360 -17.60 -13.74 6.50
CA ARG A 360 -17.50 -13.04 7.80
C ARG A 360 -16.05 -12.75 8.21
N ASN A 361 -15.14 -13.68 7.92
CA ASN A 361 -13.70 -13.51 8.03
C ASN A 361 -13.11 -13.74 6.64
N HIS A 362 -13.01 -12.69 5.83
CA HIS A 362 -12.59 -12.81 4.44
C HIS A 362 -11.07 -12.72 4.32
N ALA A 363 -10.47 -11.75 5.01
CA ALA A 363 -9.03 -11.55 5.08
C ALA A 363 -8.66 -10.89 6.41
N THR A 364 -7.39 -11.03 6.81
CA THR A 364 -6.83 -10.39 8.00
C THR A 364 -5.62 -9.58 7.59
N LEU A 365 -5.60 -8.31 8.01
CA LEU A 365 -4.42 -7.47 7.94
C LEU A 365 -3.65 -7.64 9.24
N VAL A 366 -2.37 -7.95 9.13
CA VAL A 366 -1.46 -8.11 10.26
C VAL A 366 -0.37 -7.06 10.13
N ARG A 367 -0.28 -6.16 11.11
CA ARG A 367 0.86 -5.26 11.25
C ARG A 367 2.06 -6.07 11.72
N ASP A 368 3.16 -6.00 10.97
CA ASP A 368 4.40 -6.70 11.27
C ASP A 368 5.57 -5.72 11.13
N GLY A 369 6.11 -5.29 12.28
CA GLY A 369 7.04 -4.17 12.35
C GLY A 369 6.45 -2.90 11.72
N ASP A 370 7.17 -2.32 10.77
CA ASP A 370 6.79 -1.07 10.11
C ASP A 370 5.82 -1.25 8.93
N GLY A 371 5.48 -2.49 8.57
CA GLY A 371 4.68 -2.84 7.40
C GLY A 371 3.43 -3.67 7.71
N TYR A 372 2.73 -4.08 6.67
CA TYR A 372 1.53 -4.90 6.77
C TYR A 372 1.61 -6.13 5.90
N VAL A 373 1.05 -7.22 6.41
CA VAL A 373 0.84 -8.47 5.70
C VAL A 373 -0.65 -8.74 5.62
N LEU A 374 -1.15 -8.90 4.40
CA LEU A 374 -2.51 -9.38 4.13
C LEU A 374 -2.50 -10.91 4.14
N ARG A 375 -3.35 -11.53 4.95
CA ARG A 375 -3.64 -12.96 4.95
C ARG A 375 -5.05 -13.18 4.44
N ALA A 376 -5.18 -13.89 3.32
CA ALA A 376 -6.46 -14.22 2.71
C ALA A 376 -7.01 -15.53 3.30
N HIS A 377 -8.28 -15.51 3.72
CA HIS A 377 -9.01 -16.73 4.12
C HIS A 377 -9.98 -17.20 3.04
N GLN A 378 -10.22 -16.34 2.05
CA GLN A 378 -11.15 -16.49 0.93
C GLN A 378 -10.53 -15.84 -0.31
N PRO A 379 -11.06 -16.08 -1.53
CA PRO A 379 -10.51 -15.53 -2.78
C PRO A 379 -10.25 -14.02 -2.69
N THR A 380 -8.98 -13.66 -2.58
CA THR A 380 -8.49 -12.30 -2.37
C THR A 380 -7.37 -12.03 -3.36
N PHE A 381 -7.32 -10.82 -3.88
CA PHE A 381 -6.38 -10.42 -4.89
C PHE A 381 -5.73 -9.10 -4.50
N VAL A 382 -4.43 -8.95 -4.76
CA VAL A 382 -3.72 -7.67 -4.63
C VAL A 382 -3.19 -7.29 -6.01
N ASN A 383 -3.55 -6.11 -6.50
CA ASN A 383 -3.23 -5.62 -7.85
C ASN A 383 -3.61 -6.63 -8.94
N GLY A 384 -4.77 -7.28 -8.76
CA GLY A 384 -5.33 -8.29 -9.65
C GLY A 384 -4.71 -9.70 -9.54
N ARG A 385 -3.70 -9.92 -8.70
CA ARG A 385 -3.07 -11.24 -8.49
C ARG A 385 -3.69 -11.94 -7.28
N ALA A 386 -4.09 -13.20 -7.42
CA ALA A 386 -4.60 -13.99 -6.29
C ALA A 386 -3.50 -14.21 -5.25
N VAL A 387 -3.81 -14.03 -3.97
CA VAL A 387 -2.86 -14.14 -2.87
C VAL A 387 -3.42 -14.94 -1.71
N GLU A 388 -2.55 -15.69 -1.03
CA GLU A 388 -2.86 -16.34 0.26
C GLU A 388 -2.26 -15.54 1.42
N THR A 389 -1.01 -15.11 1.29
CA THR A 389 -0.35 -14.20 2.23
C THR A 389 0.62 -13.33 1.46
N THR A 390 0.53 -12.01 1.60
CA THR A 390 1.42 -11.07 0.90
C THR A 390 1.71 -9.84 1.76
N PRO A 391 2.94 -9.30 1.75
CA PRO A 391 3.16 -7.94 2.24
C PRO A 391 2.40 -6.94 1.36
N LEU A 392 1.89 -5.88 1.96
CA LEU A 392 1.25 -4.76 1.29
C LEU A 392 2.21 -3.58 1.15
N ARG A 393 2.04 -2.83 0.07
CA ARG A 393 2.76 -1.60 -0.25
C ARG A 393 1.77 -0.46 -0.42
N ASP A 394 2.24 0.75 -0.17
CA ASP A 394 1.48 1.98 -0.45
C ASP A 394 0.97 1.99 -1.91
N GLY A 395 -0.33 2.27 -2.07
CA GLY A 395 -1.04 2.25 -3.34
C GLY A 395 -1.59 0.89 -3.78
N ASP A 396 -1.35 -0.20 -3.03
CA ASP A 396 -1.86 -1.51 -3.39
C ASP A 396 -3.40 -1.55 -3.36
N VAL A 397 -4.00 -2.10 -4.42
CA VAL A 397 -5.45 -2.34 -4.50
C VAL A 397 -5.76 -3.79 -4.11
N ILE A 398 -6.44 -3.94 -2.97
CA ILE A 398 -6.89 -5.21 -2.41
C ILE A 398 -8.32 -5.46 -2.89
N ARG A 399 -8.53 -6.49 -3.71
CA ARG A 399 -9.85 -6.99 -4.07
C ARG A 399 -10.23 -8.21 -3.24
N LEU A 400 -11.28 -8.08 -2.44
CA LEU A 400 -11.90 -9.14 -1.65
C LEU A 400 -13.09 -9.71 -2.44
N GLY A 401 -13.10 -11.02 -2.66
CA GLY A 401 -14.13 -11.69 -3.44
C GLY A 401 -14.18 -11.20 -4.90
N SER A 402 -15.40 -11.11 -5.45
CA SER A 402 -15.62 -10.72 -6.84
C SER A 402 -15.67 -9.20 -7.06
N THR A 403 -16.05 -8.40 -6.06
CA THR A 403 -16.44 -7.00 -6.29
C THR A 403 -15.88 -5.96 -5.32
N VAL A 404 -15.44 -6.33 -4.10
CA VAL A 404 -15.05 -5.32 -3.10
C VAL A 404 -13.58 -4.98 -3.25
N GLU A 405 -13.28 -3.73 -3.62
CA GLU A 405 -11.92 -3.23 -3.77
C GLU A 405 -11.63 -2.12 -2.77
N LEU A 406 -10.46 -2.24 -2.11
CA LEU A 406 -9.90 -1.32 -1.14
C LEU A 406 -8.52 -0.90 -1.61
N GLU A 407 -8.22 0.40 -1.61
CA GLU A 407 -6.86 0.91 -1.78
C GLU A 407 -6.19 1.03 -0.41
N PHE A 408 -5.00 0.44 -0.27
CA PHE A 408 -4.15 0.56 0.90
C PHE A 408 -3.16 1.69 0.68
N GLN A 409 -3.18 2.68 1.57
CA GLN A 409 -2.26 3.82 1.54
C GLN A 409 -1.53 3.91 2.87
N GLN A 410 -0.24 4.20 2.85
CA GLN A 410 0.57 4.52 4.01
C GLN A 410 1.19 5.91 3.80
N PRO A 411 0.40 6.99 3.99
CA PRO A 411 0.73 8.33 3.49
C PRO A 411 2.00 8.92 4.11
N SER A 412 2.28 8.54 5.35
CA SER A 412 3.42 9.07 6.09
C SER A 412 4.55 8.04 6.17
N PRO A 413 5.78 8.38 5.73
CA PRO A 413 6.92 7.47 5.85
C PRO A 413 7.46 7.35 7.29
N VAL A 414 6.87 8.09 8.25
CA VAL A 414 7.25 8.08 9.68
C VAL A 414 6.16 7.51 10.58
N SER A 415 5.09 6.99 9.99
CA SER A 415 4.03 6.30 10.71
C SER A 415 3.68 5.00 10.00
N SER A 416 3.52 3.94 10.76
CA SER A 416 2.93 2.71 10.25
C SER A 416 1.40 2.78 10.19
N THR A 417 0.80 3.93 10.51
CA THR A 417 -0.63 4.13 10.29
C THR A 417 -0.93 4.10 8.80
N ALA A 418 -1.86 3.23 8.43
CA ALA A 418 -2.31 3.10 7.05
C ALA A 418 -3.79 3.46 6.94
N ARG A 419 -4.19 3.92 5.76
CA ARG A 419 -5.56 4.20 5.37
C ARG A 419 -6.03 3.14 4.40
N LEU A 420 -7.24 2.63 4.61
CA LEU A 420 -7.99 1.87 3.62
C LEU A 420 -9.10 2.75 3.06
N SER A 421 -9.09 2.94 1.75
CA SER A 421 -10.13 3.68 1.02
C SER A 421 -10.91 2.70 0.15
N ILE A 422 -12.25 2.75 0.19
CA ILE A 422 -13.05 1.91 -0.72
C ILE A 422 -13.03 2.54 -2.11
N VAL A 423 -12.43 1.85 -3.08
CA VAL A 423 -12.37 2.30 -4.49
C VAL A 423 -13.43 1.65 -5.38
N SER A 424 -14.10 0.62 -4.86
CA SER A 424 -15.29 0.02 -5.48
C SER A 424 -16.59 0.74 -5.07
N ARG A 425 -17.73 0.35 -5.66
CA ARG A 425 -19.06 0.90 -5.36
C ARG A 425 -19.63 0.58 -3.95
N HIS A 426 -18.88 -0.13 -3.12
CA HIS A 426 -19.35 -0.62 -1.82
C HIS A 426 -19.24 0.48 -0.75
N ARG A 427 -19.89 0.26 0.39
CA ARG A 427 -19.94 1.22 1.50
C ARG A 427 -19.61 0.54 2.82
N LEU A 428 -19.07 1.32 3.75
CA LEU A 428 -19.01 0.96 5.16
C LEU A 428 -20.39 1.20 5.80
N PRO A 429 -20.87 0.34 6.71
CA PRO A 429 -22.17 0.48 7.37
C PRO A 429 -22.39 1.79 8.12
N LEU A 430 -21.31 2.46 8.52
CA LEU A 430 -21.31 3.64 9.41
C LEU A 430 -21.21 4.98 8.64
N ALA A 431 -21.39 4.97 7.32
CA ALA A 431 -21.27 6.17 6.47
C ALA A 431 -19.95 6.97 6.68
N VAL A 432 -18.86 6.26 6.97
CA VAL A 432 -17.52 6.83 7.09
C VAL A 432 -16.79 6.82 5.75
N ASP A 433 -15.88 7.78 5.56
CA ASP A 433 -15.13 8.05 4.34
C ASP A 433 -13.88 7.18 4.18
N GLY A 434 -13.42 6.54 5.26
CA GLY A 434 -12.27 5.65 5.23
C GLY A 434 -12.05 4.89 6.53
N VAL A 435 -11.09 3.96 6.49
CA VAL A 435 -10.62 3.22 7.66
C VAL A 435 -9.17 3.57 7.92
N LEU A 436 -8.80 3.77 9.18
CA LEU A 436 -7.44 3.98 9.63
C LEU A 436 -6.99 2.77 10.45
N LEU A 437 -5.92 2.14 10.00
CA LEU A 437 -5.18 1.12 10.73
C LEU A 437 -4.15 1.84 11.59
N MET A 438 -4.58 2.45 12.70
CA MET A 438 -3.75 3.35 13.48
C MET A 438 -2.65 2.61 14.25
N ALA A 439 -1.40 2.94 13.94
CA ALA A 439 -0.21 2.54 14.66
C ALA A 439 0.01 3.52 15.84
N GLU A 440 1.15 4.18 15.91
CA GLU A 440 1.54 5.10 16.98
C GLU A 440 1.01 6.51 16.75
N THR A 441 0.93 6.96 15.48
CA THR A 441 0.56 8.34 15.13
C THR A 441 -0.41 8.41 13.96
N CYS A 442 -1.38 9.31 14.05
CA CYS A 442 -2.31 9.65 12.97
C CYS A 442 -2.28 11.17 12.80
N ILE A 443 -2.08 11.60 11.55
CA ILE A 443 -1.86 13.00 11.18
C ILE A 443 -3.09 13.50 10.44
N ILE A 444 -3.63 14.61 10.90
CA ILE A 444 -4.74 15.34 10.32
C ILE A 444 -4.17 16.67 9.83
N ASP A 445 -4.03 16.82 8.51
CA ASP A 445 -3.49 18.04 7.89
C ASP A 445 -3.87 18.13 6.41
N GLY A 446 -3.53 19.25 5.76
CA GLY A 446 -3.76 19.45 4.33
C GLY A 446 -2.69 18.85 3.41
N SER A 447 -1.70 18.14 3.95
CA SER A 447 -0.56 17.63 3.19
C SER A 447 -0.86 16.24 2.60
N PRO A 448 -0.09 15.79 1.58
CA PRO A 448 -0.17 14.42 1.08
C PRO A 448 0.25 13.35 2.10
N GLN A 449 0.89 13.76 3.22
CA GLN A 449 1.31 12.86 4.29
C GLN A 449 0.24 12.69 5.38
N ALA A 450 -0.91 13.37 5.24
CA ALA A 450 -2.03 13.22 6.14
C ALA A 450 -2.60 11.81 6.06
N HIS A 451 -2.92 11.24 7.22
CA HIS A 451 -3.76 10.05 7.29
C HIS A 451 -5.24 10.44 7.12
N ILE A 452 -5.62 11.60 7.67
CA ILE A 452 -6.91 12.26 7.46
C ILE A 452 -6.65 13.58 6.72
N PRO A 453 -6.94 13.65 5.40
CA PRO A 453 -6.77 14.87 4.63
C PRO A 453 -7.75 15.95 5.08
N ALA A 454 -7.23 17.09 5.52
CA ALA A 454 -7.96 18.27 5.97
C ALA A 454 -7.36 19.52 5.28
N PRO A 455 -7.66 19.77 3.99
CA PRO A 455 -7.02 20.83 3.20
C PRO A 455 -7.28 22.24 3.74
N GLY A 456 -8.35 22.44 4.52
CA GLY A 456 -8.65 23.73 5.17
C GLY A 456 -7.87 23.99 6.46
N LEU A 457 -7.09 23.02 6.94
CA LEU A 457 -6.39 23.10 8.21
C LEU A 457 -5.01 23.75 8.05
N ALA A 458 -4.78 24.86 8.75
CA ALA A 458 -3.55 25.64 8.64
C ALA A 458 -2.32 24.99 9.31
N GLN A 459 -2.53 24.20 10.36
CA GLN A 459 -1.47 23.55 11.15
C GLN A 459 -1.86 22.11 11.46
N PRO A 460 -0.92 21.15 11.40
CA PRO A 460 -1.25 19.74 11.57
C PRO A 460 -1.74 19.45 13.00
N VAL A 461 -2.78 18.62 13.08
CA VAL A 461 -3.21 17.99 14.33
C VAL A 461 -2.75 16.54 14.31
N VAL A 462 -2.11 16.10 15.39
CA VAL A 462 -1.56 14.75 15.51
C VAL A 462 -2.23 14.02 16.66
N LEU A 463 -2.89 12.92 16.33
CA LEU A 463 -3.32 11.92 17.30
C LEU A 463 -2.18 10.93 17.51
N TYR A 464 -1.86 10.58 18.74
CA TYR A 464 -0.79 9.62 19.00
C TYR A 464 -1.03 8.78 20.26
N ARG A 465 -0.47 7.58 20.30
CA ARG A 465 -0.58 6.67 21.44
C ARG A 465 0.63 6.85 22.35
N GLN A 466 0.38 7.05 23.64
CA GLN A 466 1.44 7.13 24.65
C GLN A 466 0.91 6.69 26.02
N GLY A 467 1.62 5.75 26.67
CA GLY A 467 1.32 5.31 28.03
C GLY A 467 -0.09 4.74 28.19
N GLY A 468 -0.54 3.90 27.25
CA GLY A 468 -1.88 3.29 27.28
C GLY A 468 -3.04 4.22 26.89
N ALA A 469 -2.78 5.51 26.64
CA ALA A 469 -3.79 6.49 26.26
C ALA A 469 -3.60 6.99 24.83
N LEU A 470 -4.69 7.50 24.26
CA LEU A 470 -4.66 8.31 23.05
C LEU A 470 -4.43 9.77 23.45
N TRP A 471 -3.66 10.51 22.66
CA TRP A 471 -3.34 11.91 22.90
C TRP A 471 -3.59 12.72 21.64
N CYS A 472 -3.96 13.99 21.81
CA CYS A 472 -3.96 15.00 20.77
C CYS A 472 -2.78 15.94 20.97
N ARG A 473 -2.12 16.33 19.89
CA ARG A 473 -1.19 17.47 19.83
C ARG A 473 -1.58 18.36 18.67
N ALA A 474 -1.63 19.66 18.93
CA ALA A 474 -1.85 20.69 17.92
C ALA A 474 -0.96 21.90 18.21
N THR A 475 -0.62 22.68 17.18
CA THR A 475 0.10 23.93 17.35
C THR A 475 -0.83 24.98 17.97
N GLY A 476 -0.43 25.58 19.09
CA GLY A 476 -1.24 26.56 19.80
C GLY A 476 -2.21 25.96 20.81
N GLY A 477 -3.04 26.83 21.41
CA GLY A 477 -4.05 26.41 22.37
C GLY A 477 -5.26 25.77 21.69
N PHE A 478 -5.81 24.72 22.30
CA PHE A 478 -7.06 24.08 21.89
C PHE A 478 -7.81 23.56 23.11
N GLU A 479 -9.09 23.26 22.96
CA GLU A 479 -9.94 22.71 24.01
C GLU A 479 -10.16 21.21 23.81
N VAL A 480 -10.17 20.46 24.92
CA VAL A 480 -10.65 19.08 24.96
C VAL A 480 -11.74 19.00 26.01
N ASP A 481 -12.93 18.55 25.62
CA ASP A 481 -14.09 18.42 26.51
C ASP A 481 -14.39 19.73 27.27
N GLY A 482 -14.24 20.86 26.56
CA GLY A 482 -14.43 22.23 27.09
C GLY A 482 -13.29 22.74 27.98
N ARG A 483 -12.13 22.06 28.02
CA ARG A 483 -10.96 22.46 28.82
C ARG A 483 -9.80 22.88 27.92
N ALA A 484 -9.35 24.13 28.09
CA ALA A 484 -8.20 24.67 27.36
C ALA A 484 -6.89 23.94 27.70
N CYS A 485 -6.13 23.61 26.65
CA CYS A 485 -4.87 22.88 26.65
C CYS A 485 -3.88 23.61 25.72
N ALA A 486 -2.61 23.74 26.12
CA ALA A 486 -1.68 24.66 25.43
C ALA A 486 -0.89 24.04 24.26
N ALA A 487 -0.82 22.72 24.15
CA ALA A 487 -0.03 22.03 23.11
C ALA A 487 -0.40 20.55 22.94
N ARG A 488 -0.80 19.87 24.01
CA ARG A 488 -1.27 18.48 23.98
C ARG A 488 -2.24 18.17 25.10
N ALA A 489 -3.06 17.14 24.89
CA ALA A 489 -4.01 16.65 25.88
C ALA A 489 -4.27 15.14 25.69
N PRO A 490 -4.49 14.38 26.79
CA PRO A 490 -4.98 13.01 26.66
C PRO A 490 -6.44 13.03 26.19
N LEU A 491 -6.83 12.01 25.44
CA LEU A 491 -8.17 11.84 24.89
C LEU A 491 -8.82 10.56 25.44
N THR A 492 -10.13 10.61 25.57
CA THR A 492 -10.98 9.42 25.71
C THR A 492 -11.63 9.09 24.37
N LEU A 493 -12.19 7.88 24.22
CA LEU A 493 -12.96 7.52 23.02
C LEU A 493 -14.32 8.24 22.91
N GLN A 494 -14.58 9.23 23.76
CA GLN A 494 -15.77 10.09 23.75
C GLN A 494 -15.40 11.58 23.74
N SER A 495 -14.11 11.90 23.59
CA SER A 495 -13.65 13.28 23.70
C SER A 495 -14.02 14.12 22.48
N SER A 496 -14.36 15.38 22.73
CA SER A 496 -14.54 16.43 21.72
C SER A 496 -13.38 17.41 21.78
N ILE A 497 -12.81 17.75 20.63
CA ILE A 497 -11.63 18.59 20.49
C ILE A 497 -12.00 19.79 19.62
N LEU A 498 -11.70 21.00 20.09
CA LEU A 498 -11.94 22.26 19.38
C LEU A 498 -10.68 23.12 19.39
N GLY A 499 -10.18 23.55 18.23
CA GLY A 499 -9.05 24.45 18.13
C GLY A 499 -9.24 25.49 17.02
N ASP A 500 -8.23 26.32 16.82
CA ASP A 500 -8.27 27.35 15.78
C ASP A 500 -8.22 26.69 14.39
N GLY A 501 -9.34 26.73 13.67
CA GLY A 501 -9.48 26.13 12.34
C GLY A 501 -9.70 24.61 12.30
N PHE A 502 -9.95 23.94 13.44
CA PHE A 502 -10.33 22.53 13.47
C PHE A 502 -11.28 22.17 14.60
N SER A 503 -12.11 21.16 14.36
CA SER A 503 -12.96 20.53 15.36
C SER A 503 -13.15 19.06 14.98
N PHE A 504 -13.08 18.17 15.97
CA PHE A 504 -13.38 16.76 15.77
C PHE A 504 -13.82 16.08 17.07
N SER A 505 -14.53 14.97 16.95
CA SER A 505 -14.97 14.16 18.09
C SER A 505 -14.62 12.70 17.91
N LEU A 506 -14.41 12.02 19.04
CA LEU A 506 -14.20 10.58 19.12
C LEU A 506 -15.46 9.91 19.61
N GLU A 507 -15.83 8.79 19.00
CA GLU A 507 -16.99 8.00 19.40
C GLU A 507 -16.61 6.52 19.57
N ALA A 508 -16.83 6.00 20.77
CA ALA A 508 -16.57 4.61 21.09
C ALA A 508 -17.54 3.70 20.34
N LEU A 509 -17.02 2.70 19.63
CA LEU A 509 -17.82 1.59 19.13
C LEU A 509 -17.85 0.51 20.22
N GLY A 510 -19.03 -0.05 20.50
CA GLY A 510 -19.20 -1.06 21.54
C GLY A 510 -18.13 -2.16 21.46
N THR A 511 -17.51 -2.47 22.60
CA THR A 511 -16.48 -3.51 22.70
C THR A 511 -17.06 -4.87 22.34
N LYS A 512 -16.27 -5.70 21.63
CA LYS A 512 -16.61 -7.09 21.29
C LYS A 512 -17.15 -7.80 22.55
N SER A 513 -18.40 -8.26 22.52
CA SER A 513 -18.80 -9.37 23.38
C SER A 513 -17.99 -10.57 22.91
N VAL A 514 -17.08 -11.03 23.75
CA VAL A 514 -16.23 -12.22 23.53
C VAL A 514 -17.09 -13.46 23.37
#